data_AF-A0A354T9T1-F1
#
_entry.id   AF-A0A354T9T1-F1
#
_cell.length_a   1.000
_cell.length_b   1.000
_cell.length_c   1.000
_cell.angle_alpha   90.00
_cell.angle_beta   90.00
_cell.angle_gamma   90.00
#
_symmetry.space_group_name_H-M   'P 1'
#
loop_
_entity.id
_entity.type
_entity.pdbx_description
1 polymer ?
#
loop_
_entity_poly.entity_id
_entity_poly.type
_entity_poly.pdbx_seq_one_letter_code
_entity_poly.pdbx_strand_id
1 'polypeptide(L)'
;MTGVLGAFERKRALRVIHQVERRFPQLTVAAVLTEVPAQAPLSAYAFWLFNRGQLTSAVEKGGDNRLVMLLIDTGAAQAVTMPGYGLEPFVQETRLQSCLQAARQALLRGQYGQAIEAFTRELDRQLSEVCQMIPKQFGLVEDRQWLDSTADDESALEPAESLY
;
A
#
# COMPACT_ATOMS: atom_id res chain seq x y z
N MET A 1 13.99 -27.75 4.81
CA MET A 1 14.25 -26.34 5.16
C MET A 1 13.18 -25.87 6.12
N THR A 2 13.54 -25.83 7.39
CA THR A 2 12.76 -25.22 8.49
C THR A 2 12.63 -23.72 8.25
N GLY A 3 11.41 -23.19 8.40
CA GLY A 3 11.04 -21.85 7.96
C GLY A 3 11.93 -20.76 8.55
N VAL A 4 12.48 -19.92 7.67
CA VAL A 4 13.27 -18.71 7.98
C VAL A 4 12.51 -17.74 8.90
N LEU A 5 11.19 -17.85 8.93
CA LEU A 5 10.30 -17.04 9.75
C LEU A 5 9.63 -17.91 10.83
N GLY A 6 9.82 -17.56 12.11
CA GLY A 6 9.17 -18.26 13.21
C GLY A 6 7.64 -18.16 13.16
N ALA A 7 6.92 -19.13 13.71
CA ALA A 7 5.45 -19.17 13.63
C ALA A 7 4.77 -17.92 14.23
N PHE A 8 5.33 -17.38 15.33
CA PHE A 8 4.84 -16.16 15.96
C PHE A 8 5.06 -14.92 15.07
N GLU A 9 6.25 -14.79 14.50
CA GLU A 9 6.60 -13.69 13.60
C GLU A 9 5.75 -13.73 12.33
N ARG A 10 5.57 -14.93 11.76
CA ARG A 10 4.67 -15.16 10.62
C ARG A 10 3.25 -14.70 10.95
N LYS A 11 2.71 -15.07 12.11
CA LYS A 11 1.36 -14.68 12.54
C LYS A 11 1.24 -13.16 12.68
N ARG A 12 2.27 -12.48 13.20
CA ARG A 12 2.27 -11.02 13.32
C ARG A 12 2.35 -10.33 11.96
N ALA A 13 3.26 -10.76 11.09
CA ALA A 13 3.39 -10.23 9.73
C ALA A 13 2.08 -10.39 8.94
N LEU A 14 1.49 -11.59 8.97
CA LEU A 14 0.19 -11.85 8.33
C LEU A 14 -0.91 -10.96 8.90
N ARG A 15 -0.95 -10.74 10.22
CA ARG A 15 -1.95 -9.85 10.84
C ARG A 15 -1.88 -8.44 10.25
N VAL A 16 -0.68 -7.89 10.07
CA VAL A 16 -0.52 -6.54 9.50
C VAL A 16 -0.91 -6.53 8.02
N ILE A 17 -0.52 -7.54 7.25
CA ILE A 17 -0.94 -7.70 5.84
C ILE A 17 -2.47 -7.69 5.74
N HIS A 18 -3.16 -8.54 6.52
CA HIS A 18 -4.62 -8.61 6.50
C HIS A 18 -5.30 -7.31 6.95
N GLN A 19 -4.65 -6.52 7.81
CA GLN A 19 -5.19 -5.20 8.19
C GLN A 19 -5.21 -4.24 6.99
N VAL A 20 -4.14 -4.25 6.19
CA VAL A 20 -4.04 -3.41 4.99
C VAL A 20 -4.99 -3.90 3.90
N GLU A 21 -5.03 -5.21 3.63
CA GLU A 21 -5.94 -5.80 2.63
C GLU A 21 -7.43 -5.58 3.00
N ARG A 22 -7.77 -5.55 4.30
CA ARG A 22 -9.13 -5.17 4.73
C ARG A 22 -9.45 -3.71 4.49
N ARG A 23 -8.46 -2.81 4.55
CA ARG A 23 -8.63 -1.37 4.29
C ARG A 23 -8.68 -1.07 2.79
N PHE A 24 -7.91 -1.82 2.01
CA PHE A 24 -7.84 -1.72 0.55
C PHE A 24 -8.22 -3.08 -0.07
N PRO A 25 -9.52 -3.44 -0.17
CA PRO A 25 -9.96 -4.77 -0.59
C PRO A 25 -9.47 -5.22 -1.97
N GLN A 26 -9.11 -4.26 -2.82
CA GLN A 26 -8.56 -4.50 -4.15
C GLN A 26 -7.05 -4.79 -4.14
N LEU A 27 -6.35 -4.57 -3.02
CA LEU A 27 -4.92 -4.79 -2.87
C LEU A 27 -4.66 -6.20 -2.34
N THR A 28 -3.61 -6.85 -2.85
CA THR A 28 -3.01 -8.03 -2.22
C THR A 28 -1.56 -7.71 -1.86
N VAL A 29 -1.08 -8.20 -0.72
CA VAL A 29 0.33 -8.04 -0.31
C VAL A 29 0.96 -9.41 -0.12
N ALA A 30 2.04 -9.68 -0.85
CA ALA A 30 2.83 -10.89 -0.69
C ALA A 30 4.24 -10.56 -0.18
N ALA A 31 4.72 -11.37 0.77
CA ALA A 31 6.12 -11.34 1.20
C ALA A 31 6.77 -12.68 0.84
N VAL A 32 7.88 -12.62 0.11
CA VAL A 32 8.68 -13.78 -0.28
C VAL A 32 10.04 -13.69 0.39
N LEU A 33 10.43 -14.73 1.10
CA LEU A 33 11.76 -14.88 1.69
C LEU A 33 12.47 -16.02 0.97
N THR A 34 13.63 -15.73 0.39
CA THR A 34 14.46 -16.72 -0.29
C THR A 34 15.91 -16.26 -0.30
N GLU A 35 16.84 -17.19 -0.46
CA GLU A 35 18.19 -16.83 -0.88
C GLU A 35 18.18 -16.60 -2.39
N VAL A 36 18.63 -15.43 -2.82
CA VAL A 36 18.73 -15.10 -4.25
C VAL A 36 20.10 -15.55 -4.76
N PRO A 37 20.20 -16.25 -5.91
CA PRO A 37 21.49 -16.63 -6.47
C PRO A 37 22.39 -15.41 -6.67
N ALA A 38 23.64 -15.47 -6.19
CA ALA A 38 24.55 -14.32 -6.20
C ALA A 38 24.80 -13.73 -7.60
N GLN A 39 24.65 -14.55 -8.65
CA GLN A 39 24.78 -14.13 -10.05
C GLN A 39 23.51 -13.45 -10.62
N ALA A 40 22.39 -13.48 -9.91
CA ALA A 40 21.12 -12.92 -10.38
C ALA A 40 20.90 -11.52 -9.78
N PRO A 41 20.73 -10.47 -10.60
CA PRO A 41 20.35 -9.15 -10.09
C PRO A 41 19.00 -9.22 -9.37
N LEU A 42 18.95 -8.70 -8.14
CA LEU A 42 17.77 -8.82 -7.26
C LEU A 42 16.46 -8.35 -7.92
N SER A 43 16.49 -7.19 -8.59
CA SER A 43 15.31 -6.66 -9.28
C SER A 43 14.87 -7.53 -10.46
N ALA A 44 15.81 -8.10 -11.22
CA ALA A 44 15.49 -9.02 -12.33
C ALA A 44 14.93 -10.34 -11.81
N TYR A 45 15.46 -10.84 -10.68
CA TYR A 45 14.93 -12.02 -10.00
C TYR A 45 13.51 -11.79 -9.49
N ALA A 46 13.25 -10.65 -8.85
CA ALA A 46 11.91 -10.25 -8.42
C ALA A 46 10.96 -10.15 -9.61
N PHE A 47 11.38 -9.54 -10.71
CA PHE A 47 10.58 -9.47 -11.94
C PHE A 47 10.19 -10.86 -12.45
N TRP A 48 11.18 -11.76 -12.54
CA TRP A 48 10.93 -13.13 -12.98
C TRP A 48 9.95 -13.84 -12.04
N LEU A 49 10.17 -13.76 -10.73
CA LEU A 49 9.34 -14.40 -9.72
C LEU A 49 7.90 -13.85 -9.74
N PHE A 50 7.76 -12.53 -9.85
CA PHE A 50 6.45 -11.86 -9.92
C PHE A 50 5.63 -12.35 -11.11
N ASN A 51 6.26 -12.50 -12.28
CA ASN A 51 5.57 -12.86 -13.52
C ASN A 51 5.41 -14.38 -13.74
N ARG A 52 6.35 -15.19 -13.24
CA ARG A 52 6.38 -16.66 -13.45
C ARG A 52 5.89 -17.45 -12.24
N GLY A 53 5.94 -16.86 -11.05
CA GLY A 53 5.57 -17.52 -9.78
C GLY A 53 4.08 -17.74 -9.57
N GLN A 54 3.23 -17.35 -10.53
CA GLN A 54 1.76 -17.42 -10.44
C GLN A 54 1.22 -16.78 -9.14
N LEU A 55 1.90 -15.73 -8.65
CA LEU A 55 1.46 -14.97 -7.48
C LEU A 55 0.15 -14.21 -7.75
N THR A 56 -0.18 -14.04 -9.03
CA THR A 56 -1.50 -13.64 -9.53
C THR A 56 -2.03 -14.68 -10.51
N SER A 57 -3.34 -14.85 -10.52
CA SER A 57 -4.03 -15.79 -11.41
C SER A 57 -3.88 -15.38 -12.88
N ALA A 58 -4.04 -16.32 -13.81
CA ALA A 58 -3.95 -16.02 -15.24
C ALA A 58 -4.98 -14.98 -15.72
N VAL A 59 -6.08 -14.79 -14.96
CA VAL A 59 -7.16 -13.83 -15.24
C VAL A 59 -6.79 -12.42 -14.79
N GLU A 60 -5.91 -12.28 -13.80
CA GLU A 60 -5.40 -10.99 -13.30
C GLU A 60 -4.18 -10.49 -14.11
N LYS A 61 -3.81 -11.20 -15.20
CA LYS A 61 -2.73 -10.79 -16.11
C LYS A 61 -3.20 -9.61 -16.96
N GLY A 62 -3.04 -8.41 -16.43
CA GLY A 62 -3.40 -7.14 -17.07
C GLY A 62 -3.47 -6.01 -16.05
N GLY A 63 -4.23 -4.95 -16.35
CA GLY A 63 -4.44 -3.80 -15.45
C GLY A 63 -5.14 -4.13 -14.12
N ASP A 64 -5.59 -5.37 -13.93
CA ASP A 64 -6.20 -5.86 -12.69
C ASP A 64 -5.19 -6.45 -11.69
N ASN A 65 -3.91 -6.56 -12.04
CA ASN A 65 -2.89 -6.99 -11.08
C ASN A 65 -2.65 -5.89 -10.04
N ARG A 66 -3.20 -6.10 -8.85
CA ARG A 66 -3.10 -5.20 -7.69
C ARG A 66 -2.29 -5.82 -6.54
N LEU A 67 -1.32 -6.67 -6.88
CA LEU A 67 -0.38 -7.26 -5.93
C LEU A 67 0.78 -6.29 -5.63
N VAL A 68 1.16 -6.15 -4.36
CA VAL A 68 2.48 -5.61 -3.98
C VAL A 68 3.31 -6.76 -3.42
N MET A 69 4.38 -7.12 -4.11
CA MET A 69 5.30 -8.15 -3.68
C MET A 69 6.54 -7.53 -3.03
N LEU A 70 6.81 -7.89 -1.77
CA LEU A 70 8.08 -7.69 -1.10
C LEU A 70 8.93 -8.96 -1.22
N LEU A 71 10.04 -8.90 -1.95
CA LEU A 71 11.05 -9.95 -1.98
C LEU A 71 12.19 -9.60 -1.02
N ILE A 72 12.49 -10.50 -0.08
CA ILE A 72 13.62 -10.41 0.84
C ILE A 72 14.64 -11.47 0.45
N ASP A 73 15.85 -11.04 0.10
CA ASP A 73 17.01 -11.90 -0.02
C ASP A 73 17.61 -12.16 1.36
N THR A 74 17.41 -13.37 1.87
CA THR A 74 17.85 -13.77 3.20
C THR A 74 19.37 -13.95 3.27
N GLY A 75 20.03 -14.20 2.13
CA GLY A 75 21.49 -14.36 2.05
C GLY A 75 22.25 -13.03 2.09
N ALA A 76 21.69 -11.98 1.47
CA ALA A 76 22.33 -10.65 1.39
C ALA A 76 21.73 -9.59 2.34
N ALA A 77 20.66 -9.92 3.07
CA ALA A 77 19.87 -8.96 3.87
C ALA A 77 19.38 -7.76 3.05
N GLN A 78 19.05 -8.00 1.78
CA GLN A 78 18.51 -7.02 0.85
C GLN A 78 17.03 -7.28 0.60
N ALA A 79 16.31 -6.24 0.16
CA ALA A 79 14.93 -6.39 -0.26
C ALA A 79 14.62 -5.51 -1.47
N VAL A 80 13.68 -5.97 -2.28
CA VAL A 80 13.10 -5.21 -3.38
C VAL A 80 11.59 -5.38 -3.36
N THR A 81 10.86 -4.38 -3.83
CA THR A 81 9.42 -4.44 -3.96
C THR A 81 9.01 -4.30 -5.41
N MET A 82 7.94 -5.01 -5.79
CA MET A 82 7.36 -4.96 -7.13
C MET A 82 5.85 -4.77 -7.03
N PRO A 83 5.30 -3.63 -7.49
CA PRO A 83 3.86 -3.46 -7.63
C PRO A 83 3.37 -4.15 -8.92
N GLY A 84 2.13 -4.61 -8.90
CA GLY A 84 1.41 -4.99 -10.09
C GLY A 84 1.00 -3.77 -10.92
N TYR A 85 0.86 -3.98 -12.22
CA TYR A 85 0.56 -2.93 -13.19
C TYR A 85 -0.69 -2.10 -12.84
N GLY A 86 -1.68 -2.68 -12.17
CA GLY A 86 -2.89 -1.97 -11.73
C GLY A 86 -2.65 -0.92 -10.63
N LEU A 87 -1.48 -0.94 -9.98
CA LEU A 87 -1.10 -0.02 -8.92
C LEU A 87 -0.08 1.04 -9.37
N GLU A 88 0.59 0.85 -10.51
CA GLU A 88 1.62 1.79 -11.00
C GLU A 88 1.14 3.26 -11.09
N PRO A 89 -0.11 3.56 -11.52
CA PRO A 89 -0.61 4.95 -11.53
C PRO A 89 -0.74 5.59 -10.15
N PHE A 90 -0.89 4.78 -9.09
CA PHE A 90 -1.19 5.24 -7.73
C PHE A 90 0.03 5.17 -6.81
N VAL A 91 0.93 4.22 -7.07
CA VAL A 91 2.06 3.88 -6.22
C VAL A 91 3.36 4.22 -6.94
N GLN A 92 3.79 5.47 -6.79
CA GLN A 92 5.04 5.96 -7.36
C GLN A 92 6.27 5.29 -6.71
N GLU A 93 7.38 5.23 -7.45
CA GLU A 93 8.64 4.64 -6.99
C GLU A 93 9.12 5.24 -5.66
N THR A 94 9.00 6.56 -5.47
CA THR A 94 9.38 7.24 -4.23
C THR A 94 8.65 6.71 -2.98
N ARG A 95 7.37 6.33 -3.13
CA ARG A 95 6.56 5.73 -2.04
C ARG A 95 7.02 4.31 -1.74
N LEU A 96 7.34 3.53 -2.78
CA LEU A 96 7.90 2.19 -2.63
C LEU A 96 9.28 2.22 -1.94
N GLN A 97 10.12 3.18 -2.31
CA GLN A 97 11.42 3.39 -1.64
C GLN A 97 11.24 3.74 -0.16
N SER A 98 10.23 4.54 0.19
CA SER A 98 9.89 4.82 1.59
C SER A 98 9.52 3.54 2.35
N CYS A 99 8.73 2.66 1.74
CA CYS A 99 8.35 1.36 2.33
C CYS A 99 9.58 0.46 2.57
N LEU A 100 10.49 0.37 1.57
CA LEU A 100 11.74 -0.38 1.71
C LEU A 100 12.65 0.20 2.81
N GLN A 101 12.72 1.53 2.89
CA GLN A 101 13.52 2.22 3.92
C GLN A 101 12.96 1.96 5.33
N ALA A 102 11.64 1.88 5.50
CA ALA A 102 11.03 1.51 6.78
C ALA A 102 11.42 0.09 7.24
N ALA A 103 11.59 -0.86 6.31
CA ALA A 103 11.98 -2.23 6.59
C ALA A 103 13.49 -2.40 6.90
N ARG A 104 14.33 -1.46 6.45
CA ARG A 104 15.79 -1.60 6.39
C ARG A 104 16.45 -1.98 7.71
N GLN A 105 16.06 -1.35 8.82
CA GLN A 105 16.67 -1.62 10.13
C GLN A 105 16.39 -3.05 10.63
N ALA A 106 15.19 -3.58 10.36
CA ALA A 106 14.85 -4.95 10.71
C ALA A 106 15.56 -5.96 9.79
N LEU A 107 15.67 -5.64 8.49
CA LEU A 107 16.41 -6.46 7.51
C LEU A 107 17.88 -6.65 7.91
N LEU A 108 18.57 -5.57 8.25
CA LEU A 108 19.99 -5.61 8.66
C LEU A 108 20.22 -6.45 9.94
N ARG A 109 19.18 -6.63 10.76
CA ARG A 109 19.22 -7.44 11.99
C ARG A 109 18.73 -8.88 11.77
N GLY A 110 18.41 -9.28 10.55
CA GLY A 110 17.82 -10.58 10.24
C GLY A 110 16.41 -10.77 10.78
N GLN A 111 15.73 -9.70 11.19
CA GLN A 111 14.40 -9.72 11.80
C GLN A 111 13.32 -9.62 10.72
N TYR A 112 13.21 -10.64 9.87
CA TYR A 112 12.39 -10.59 8.67
C TYR A 112 10.90 -10.35 8.94
N GLY A 113 10.35 -10.89 10.04
CA GLY A 113 8.97 -10.61 10.44
C GLY A 113 8.73 -9.13 10.73
N GLN A 114 9.66 -8.50 11.45
CA GLN A 114 9.61 -7.06 11.74
C GLN A 114 9.81 -6.23 10.47
N ALA A 115 10.65 -6.69 9.53
CA ALA A 115 10.85 -6.03 8.25
C ALA A 115 9.55 -6.01 7.43
N ILE A 116 8.84 -7.14 7.36
CA ILE A 116 7.53 -7.26 6.69
C ILE A 116 6.50 -6.36 7.38
N GLU A 117 6.44 -6.37 8.72
CA GLU A 117 5.53 -5.50 9.47
C GLU A 117 5.81 -4.01 9.17
N ALA A 118 7.07 -3.58 9.20
CA ALA A 118 7.45 -2.19 8.96
C ALA A 118 7.15 -1.75 7.52
N PHE A 119 7.51 -2.59 6.53
CA PHE A 119 7.15 -2.36 5.13
C PHE A 119 5.64 -2.19 4.95
N THR A 120 4.87 -3.12 5.50
CA THR A 120 3.41 -3.19 5.28
C THR A 120 2.69 -2.01 5.95
N ARG A 121 3.16 -1.57 7.13
CA ARG A 121 2.63 -0.37 7.80
C ARG A 121 2.95 0.91 7.04
N GLU A 122 4.14 0.99 6.46
CA GLU A 122 4.48 2.14 5.63
C GLU A 122 3.67 2.15 4.33
N LEU A 123 3.46 0.99 3.70
CA LEU A 123 2.58 0.85 2.54
C LEU A 123 1.14 1.33 2.85
N ASP A 124 0.60 0.93 4.00
CA ASP A 124 -0.71 1.39 4.49
C ASP A 124 -0.79 2.92 4.57
N ARG A 125 0.23 3.55 5.16
CA ARG A 125 0.34 5.01 5.29
C ARG A 125 0.39 5.68 3.92
N GLN A 126 1.24 5.18 3.02
CA GLN A 126 1.41 5.71 1.66
C GLN A 126 0.10 5.62 0.85
N LEU A 127 -0.59 4.48 0.91
CA LEU A 127 -1.86 4.31 0.21
C LEU A 127 -2.97 5.19 0.80
N SER A 128 -3.00 5.33 2.12
CA SER A 128 -3.97 6.21 2.79
C SER A 128 -3.80 7.67 2.36
N GLU A 129 -2.56 8.15 2.24
CA GLU A 129 -2.27 9.49 1.69
C GLU A 129 -2.75 9.64 0.25
N VAL A 130 -2.50 8.63 -0.61
CA VAL A 130 -2.97 8.64 -1.99
C VAL A 130 -4.50 8.77 -2.03
N CYS A 131 -5.22 7.99 -1.23
CA CYS A 131 -6.68 8.07 -1.15
C CYS A 131 -7.19 9.44 -0.67
N GLN A 132 -6.46 10.14 0.20
CA GLN A 132 -6.82 11.49 0.64
C GLN A 132 -6.56 12.56 -0.43
N MET A 133 -5.58 12.33 -1.31
CA MET A 133 -5.24 13.27 -2.39
C MET A 133 -6.13 13.12 -3.62
N ILE A 134 -6.58 11.90 -3.94
CA ILE A 134 -7.38 11.60 -5.13
C ILE A 134 -8.61 12.53 -5.25
N PRO A 135 -9.47 12.68 -4.23
CA PRO A 135 -10.65 13.56 -4.35
C PRO A 135 -10.26 14.99 -4.74
N LYS A 136 -9.21 15.54 -4.13
CA LYS A 136 -8.69 16.88 -4.45
C LYS A 136 -8.20 16.99 -5.88
N GLN A 137 -7.54 15.95 -6.41
CA GLN A 137 -7.03 15.92 -7.78
C GLN A 137 -8.15 15.83 -8.82
N PHE A 138 -9.27 15.19 -8.49
CA PHE A 138 -10.45 15.08 -9.36
C PHE A 138 -11.51 16.15 -9.09
N GLY A 139 -11.22 17.17 -8.27
CA GLY A 139 -12.16 18.24 -7.92
C GLY A 139 -13.35 17.78 -7.08
N LEU A 140 -13.30 16.56 -6.53
CA LEU A 140 -14.27 16.04 -5.57
C LEU A 140 -13.91 16.61 -4.19
N VAL A 141 -14.39 17.81 -3.90
CA VAL A 141 -14.35 18.37 -2.54
C VAL A 141 -15.41 17.63 -1.72
N GLU A 142 -15.11 17.21 -0.49
CA GLU A 142 -16.15 16.68 0.40
C GLU A 142 -17.24 17.75 0.57
N ASP A 143 -18.46 17.46 0.13
CA ASP A 143 -19.66 18.34 0.16
C ASP A 143 -20.06 18.87 1.55
N ARG A 144 -19.25 18.64 2.59
CA ARG A 144 -19.49 19.19 3.93
C ARG A 144 -19.55 20.72 3.94
N GLN A 145 -18.95 21.40 2.97
CA GLN A 145 -18.97 22.87 2.91
C GLN A 145 -20.18 23.43 2.13
N TRP A 146 -20.87 22.60 1.34
CA TRP A 146 -22.04 23.03 0.54
C TRP A 146 -23.35 23.00 1.33
N LEU A 147 -23.44 22.17 2.38
CA LEU A 147 -24.62 22.11 3.25
C LEU A 147 -24.72 23.30 4.21
N ASP A 148 -23.60 23.88 4.63
CA ASP A 148 -23.60 25.06 5.53
C ASP A 148 -23.96 26.37 4.80
N SER A 149 -23.83 26.43 3.47
CA SER A 149 -24.15 27.66 2.70
C SER A 149 -25.65 27.95 2.61
N THR A 150 -26.50 26.99 3.00
CA THR A 150 -27.96 27.17 3.05
C THR A 150 -28.48 27.55 4.43
N ALA A 151 -27.63 27.58 5.46
CA ALA A 151 -28.02 27.91 6.82
C ALA A 151 -27.95 29.43 7.14
N ASP A 152 -27.26 30.22 6.31
CA ASP A 152 -27.04 31.65 6.57
C ASP A 152 -27.99 32.61 5.82
N ASP A 153 -28.91 32.10 4.98
CA ASP A 153 -29.77 32.95 4.13
C ASP A 153 -31.23 33.09 4.62
N GLU A 154 -31.56 32.57 5.81
CA GLU A 154 -32.93 32.59 6.36
C GLU A 154 -33.17 33.65 7.46
N SER A 155 -32.32 34.68 7.58
CA SER A 155 -32.48 35.75 8.59
C SER A 155 -32.70 37.16 8.06
N ALA A 156 -33.08 37.35 6.79
CA ALA A 156 -33.34 38.69 6.23
C ALA A 156 -34.70 38.80 5.54
N LEU A 157 -35.79 38.49 6.26
CA LEU A 157 -37.14 38.94 5.92
C LEU A 157 -37.67 39.80 7.08
N GLU A 158 -37.27 41.06 7.10
CA GLU A 158 -37.92 42.10 7.89
C GLU A 158 -39.35 42.30 7.35
N PRO A 159 -40.39 42.33 8.22
CA PRO A 159 -41.75 42.55 7.78
C PRO A 159 -41.93 44.01 7.34
N ALA A 160 -42.50 44.20 6.15
CA ALA A 160 -42.92 45.50 5.66
C ALA A 160 -43.95 46.11 6.63
N GLU A 161 -43.54 47.13 7.40
CA GLU A 161 -44.47 47.95 8.15
C GLU A 161 -45.36 48.74 7.19
N SER A 162 -46.67 48.53 7.37
CA SER A 162 -47.76 49.16 6.64
C SER A 162 -47.80 50.66 6.90
N LEU A 163 -47.92 51.43 5.82
CA LEU A 163 -48.48 52.78 5.82
C LEU A 163 -49.79 52.83 6.62
N TYR A 164 -49.88 53.71 7.63
CA TYR A 164 -50.92 54.73 7.83
C TYR A 164 -50.59 55.57 9.08
#